data_AF-A0A537CV35-F1
#
_entry.id   AF-A0A537CV35-F1
#
_cell.length_a   1.000
_cell.length_b   1.000
_cell.length_c   1.000
_cell.angle_alpha   90.00
_cell.angle_beta   90.00
_cell.angle_gamma   90.00
#
_symmetry.space_group_name_H-M   'P 1'
#
loop_
_entity.id
_entity.type
_entity.pdbx_description
1 polymer ?
#
loop_
_entity_poly.entity_id
_entity_poly.type
_entity_poly.pdbx_seq_one_letter_code
_entity_poly.pdbx_strand_id
1 'polypeptide(L)' 'IHGELDYRVPATQALQYYDTLKARGVAARLVYFPDENHWILKPQNSRLWYREFFAWIKRYAPGGPARRT' A
#
# COMPACT_ATOMS: atom_id res chain seq x y z
N ILE A 1 2.35 1.83 -0.82
CA ILE A 1 1.26 2.82 -1.01
C ILE A 1 1.93 4.17 -1.03
N HIS A 2 1.67 5.01 -2.03
CA HIS A 2 2.41 6.26 -2.18
C HIS A 2 1.62 7.32 -2.94
N GLY A 3 1.80 8.59 -2.58
CA GLY A 3 1.28 9.75 -3.29
C GLY A 3 2.39 10.47 -4.07
N GLU A 4 2.14 10.90 -5.30
CA GLU A 4 3.14 11.59 -6.13
C GLU A 4 3.57 12.94 -5.54
N LEU A 5 2.66 13.62 -4.84
CA LEU A 5 2.90 14.95 -4.27
C LEU A 5 3.52 14.87 -2.86
N ASP A 6 4.05 13.70 -2.47
CA ASP A 6 4.80 13.53 -1.23
C ASP A 6 6.24 14.05 -1.40
N TYR A 7 6.42 15.35 -1.18
CA TYR A 7 7.75 15.97 -1.21
C TYR A 7 8.60 15.66 0.03
N ARG A 8 8.05 14.99 1.05
CA ARG A 8 8.81 14.55 2.24
C ARG A 8 9.53 13.23 1.96
N VAL A 9 8.86 12.36 1.20
CA VAL A 9 9.38 11.06 0.77
C VAL A 9 9.07 10.91 -0.72
N PRO A 10 10.01 11.22 -1.63
CA PRO A 10 9.74 11.18 -3.06
C PRO A 10 9.29 9.80 -3.59
N ALA A 11 8.41 9.81 -4.59
CA ALA A 11 7.82 8.60 -5.18
C ALA A 11 8.84 7.61 -5.76
N THR A 12 10.00 8.10 -6.16
CA THR A 12 11.13 7.26 -6.61
C THR A 12 11.54 6.24 -5.56
N GLN A 13 11.46 6.55 -4.27
CA GLN A 13 11.79 5.60 -3.21
C GLN A 13 10.81 4.40 -3.18
N ALA A 14 9.50 4.68 -3.34
CA ALA A 14 8.49 3.63 -3.40
C ALA A 14 8.63 2.76 -4.64
N LEU A 15 8.92 3.37 -5.80
CA LEU A 15 9.13 2.68 -7.07
C LEU A 15 10.37 1.79 -7.02
N GLN A 16 11.53 2.32 -6.58
CA GLN A 16 12.77 1.56 -6.46
C GLN A 16 12.63 0.35 -5.54
N TYR A 17 11.94 0.51 -4.41
CA TYR A 17 11.71 -0.60 -3.48
C TYR A 17 10.77 -1.64 -4.08
N TYR A 18 9.68 -1.21 -4.73
CA TYR A 18 8.77 -2.11 -5.44
C TYR A 18 9.50 -2.92 -6.51
N ASP A 19 10.26 -2.27 -7.39
CA ASP A 19 11.01 -2.93 -8.46
C ASP A 19 12.02 -3.93 -7.91
N THR A 20 12.70 -3.58 -6.81
CA THR A 20 13.61 -4.49 -6.10
C THR A 20 12.89 -5.73 -5.57
N LEU A 21 11.70 -5.57 -4.96
CA LEU A 21 10.90 -6.70 -4.49
C LEU A 21 10.44 -7.58 -5.66
N LYS A 22 10.03 -6.96 -6.78
CA LYS A 22 9.63 -7.67 -8.00
C LYS A 22 10.79 -8.47 -8.60
N ALA A 23 11.98 -7.88 -8.68
CA ALA A 23 13.19 -8.55 -9.16
C ALA A 23 13.58 -9.75 -8.29
N ARG A 24 13.32 -9.69 -6.98
CA ARG A 24 13.57 -10.79 -6.03
C ARG A 24 12.45 -11.84 -5.96
N GLY A 25 11.42 -11.71 -6.79
CA GLY A 25 10.27 -12.63 -6.77
C GLY A 25 9.41 -12.52 -5.49
N VAL A 26 9.58 -11.47 -4.69
CA VAL A 26 8.78 -11.24 -3.49
C VAL A 26 7.41 -10.73 -3.92
N ALA A 27 6.35 -11.29 -3.32
CA ALA A 27 5.01 -10.81 -3.54
C ALA A 27 4.89 -9.36 -3.04
N ALA A 28 4.66 -8.43 -3.97
CA ALA A 28 4.56 -7.01 -3.69
C ALA A 28 3.44 -6.38 -4.52
N ARG A 29 2.83 -5.32 -3.97
CA ARG A 29 1.80 -4.52 -4.62
C ARG A 29 2.05 -3.04 -4.34
N LEU A 30 2.11 -2.25 -5.41
CA LEU A 30 2.15 -0.80 -5.34
C LEU A 30 0.74 -0.24 -5.61
N VAL A 31 0.25 0.58 -4.69
CA VAL A 31 -0.93 1.44 -4.90
C VAL A 31 -0.39 2.85 -4.94
N TYR A 32 -0.56 3.50 -6.08
CA TYR A 32 0.05 4.79 -6.41
C TYR A 32 -1.06 5.81 -6.70
N PHE A 33 -0.97 6.98 -6.07
CA PHE A 33 -1.94 8.05 -6.16
C PHE A 33 -1.27 9.30 -6.75
N PRO A 34 -1.52 9.62 -8.04
CA PRO A 34 -0.83 10.74 -8.71
C PRO A 34 -1.23 12.12 -8.16
N ASP A 35 -2.27 12.18 -7.36
CA ASP A 35 -2.93 13.41 -6.93
C ASP A 35 -3.06 13.52 -5.40
N GLU A 36 -2.29 12.73 -4.66
CA GLU A 36 -2.20 12.71 -3.19
C GLU A 36 -0.79 13.12 -2.73
N ASN A 37 -0.70 13.62 -1.49
CA ASN A 37 0.57 14.00 -0.86
C ASN A 37 1.06 12.92 0.11
N HIS A 38 1.75 13.32 1.18
CA HIS A 38 2.17 12.42 2.27
C HIS A 38 1.00 11.66 2.93
N TRP A 39 -0.23 12.15 2.78
CA TRP A 39 -1.46 11.53 3.27
C TRP A 39 -2.41 11.26 2.10
N ILE A 40 -3.32 10.28 2.28
CA ILE A 40 -4.39 9.98 1.33
C ILE A 40 -5.66 10.69 1.79
N LEU A 41 -5.93 11.87 1.24
CA LEU A 41 -6.93 12.82 1.73
C LEU A 41 -8.24 12.78 0.95
N LYS A 42 -8.21 12.46 -0.36
CA LYS A 42 -9.44 12.47 -1.16
C LYS A 42 -10.32 11.28 -0.79
N PRO A 43 -11.63 11.47 -0.54
CA PRO A 43 -12.50 10.40 -0.06
C PRO A 43 -12.48 9.13 -0.91
N GLN A 44 -12.45 9.28 -2.24
CA GLN A 44 -12.41 8.16 -3.19
C GLN A 44 -11.08 7.40 -3.09
N ASN A 45 -9.97 8.13 -2.97
CA ASN A 45 -8.63 7.55 -2.82
C ASN A 45 -8.48 6.85 -1.47
N SER A 46 -8.98 7.43 -0.38
CA SER A 46 -8.95 6.79 0.95
C SER A 46 -9.74 5.48 0.95
N ARG A 47 -10.89 5.43 0.27
CA ARG A 47 -11.67 4.17 0.10
C ARG A 47 -10.88 3.11 -0.66
N LEU A 48 -10.20 3.47 -1.74
CA LEU A 48 -9.32 2.55 -2.47
C LEU A 48 -8.17 2.08 -1.56
N TRP A 49 -7.50 3.00 -0.88
CA TRP A 49 -6.40 2.69 0.02
C TRP A 49 -6.78 1.67 1.08
N TYR A 50 -7.86 1.90 1.84
CA TYR A 50 -8.32 0.96 2.86
C TYR A 50 -8.72 -0.39 2.27
N ARG A 51 -9.40 -0.41 1.11
CA ARG A 51 -9.77 -1.65 0.43
C ARG A 51 -8.53 -2.49 0.09
N GLU A 52 -7.52 -1.87 -0.50
CA GLU A 52 -6.27 -2.54 -0.88
C GLU A 52 -5.49 -3.02 0.35
N PHE A 53 -5.43 -2.20 1.40
CA PHE A 53 -4.78 -2.52 2.66
C PHE A 53 -5.41 -3.75 3.34
N PHE A 54 -6.73 -3.75 3.53
CA PHE A 54 -7.42 -4.89 4.15
C PHE A 54 -7.39 -6.14 3.28
N ALA A 55 -7.48 -6.00 1.95
CA ALA A 55 -7.33 -7.13 1.04
C ALA A 55 -5.93 -7.78 1.14
N TRP A 56 -4.89 -6.96 1.29
CA TRP A 56 -3.52 -7.45 1.49
C TRP A 56 -3.37 -8.21 2.81
N ILE A 57 -3.85 -7.64 3.92
CA ILE A 57 -3.84 -8.30 5.23
C ILE A 57 -4.61 -9.61 5.17
N LYS A 58 -5.82 -9.62 4.62
CA LYS A 58 -6.63 -10.84 4.50
C LYS A 58 -5.88 -11.97 3.77
N ARG A 59 -5.06 -11.62 2.78
CA ARG A 59 -4.30 -12.59 1.98
C ARG A 59 -3.06 -13.12 2.69
N TYR A 60 -2.31 -12.28 3.39
CA TYR A 60 -0.97 -12.63 3.90
C TYR A 60 -0.87 -12.71 5.42
N ALA A 61 -1.82 -12.13 6.14
CA ALA A 61 -1.95 -12.19 7.59
C ALA A 61 -3.41 -12.43 7.98
N PRO A 62 -4.05 -13.52 7.49
CA PRO A 62 -5.36 -13.91 8.01
C PRO A 62 -5.19 -14.11 9.52
N GLY A 63 -6.02 -13.43 10.32
CA GLY A 63 -5.96 -13.53 11.77
C GLY A 63 -5.92 -14.99 12.23
N GLY A 64 -5.21 -15.26 13.33
CA GLY A 64 -5.21 -16.58 13.94
C GLY A 64 -6.62 -17.04 14.30
N PRO A 65 -6.82 -18.34 14.58
CA PRO A 65 -8.14 -18.86 14.94
C PRO A 65 -8.75 -18.03 16.07
N ALA A 66 -9.97 -17.54 15.86
CA ALA A 66 -10.69 -16.80 16.89
C ALA A 66 -10.79 -17.69 18.13
N ARG A 67 -10.27 -17.20 19.28
CA ARG A 67 -10.40 -17.90 20.54
C ARG A 67 -11.90 -17.92 20.90
N ARG A 68 -12.52 -19.09 20.76
CA ARG A 68 -13.89 -19.32 21.24
C ARG A 68 -13.83 -19.30 22.77
N THR A 69 -14.35 -18.24 23.38
CA THR A 69 -14.67 -18.18 24.81
C THR A 69 -16.15 -18.45 24.99
#